data_AF-A0A349NHI5-F1
#
_entry.id   AF-A0A349NHI5-F1
#
_cell.length_a   1.000
_cell.length_b   1.000
_cell.length_c   1.000
_cell.angle_alpha   90.00
_cell.angle_beta   90.00
_cell.angle_gamma   90.00
#
_symmetry.space_group_name_H-M   'P 1'
#
loop_
_entity.id
_entity.type
_entity.pdbx_description
1 polymer ?
#
loop_
_entity_poly.entity_id
_entity_poly.type
_entity_poly.pdbx_seq_one_letter_code
_entity_poly.pdbx_strand_id
1 'polypeptide(L)'
;MSNYSVVYREPRTVLKYDSTHIIGYLNEKVLSNYQPEANTQDNQPDPYTGYQYTGVEKDGGTIMPCQDITSYHDVVNALIRSKYSESEEMAVNRHKIGGDDAYAEEWKTYNDWCEQAKSISKSWLGITD
;
A
#
# COMPACT_ATOMS: atom_id res chain seq x y z
N MET A 1 9.42 -9.36 -10.21
CA MET A 1 9.99 -8.46 -9.18
C MET A 1 10.03 -9.23 -7.87
N SER A 2 11.10 -9.12 -7.11
CA SER A 2 11.17 -9.72 -5.78
C SER A 2 10.44 -8.81 -4.80
N ASN A 3 9.61 -9.39 -3.93
CA ASN A 3 9.01 -8.65 -2.83
C ASN A 3 9.84 -8.88 -1.56
N TYR A 4 9.95 -7.85 -0.73
CA TYR A 4 10.57 -7.90 0.58
C TYR A 4 9.50 -7.72 1.64
N SER A 5 9.63 -8.45 2.75
CA SER A 5 8.76 -8.30 3.91
C SER A 5 9.60 -7.89 5.12
N VAL A 6 9.17 -6.83 5.80
CA VAL A 6 9.87 -6.30 6.98
C VAL A 6 8.88 -6.10 8.11
N VAL A 7 9.30 -6.42 9.34
CA VAL A 7 8.49 -6.27 10.55
C VAL A 7 8.98 -5.08 11.36
N TYR A 8 8.06 -4.19 11.71
CA TYR A 8 8.31 -3.03 12.56
C TYR A 8 7.66 -3.19 13.93
N ARG A 9 8.18 -2.47 14.93
CA ARG A 9 7.59 -2.41 16.28
C ARG A 9 6.36 -1.50 16.36
N GLU A 10 6.24 -0.57 15.43
CA GLU A 10 5.14 0.41 15.34
C GLU A 10 4.56 0.39 13.93
N PRO A 11 3.27 0.74 13.78
CA PRO A 11 2.65 0.88 12.46
C PRO A 11 3.41 1.90 11.59
N ARG A 12 3.50 1.62 10.30
CA ARG A 12 4.05 2.50 9.27
C ARG A 12 2.94 2.98 8.34
N THR A 13 3.08 4.22 7.87
CA THR A 13 2.11 4.87 6.99
C THR A 13 2.75 5.22 5.65
N VAL A 14 2.85 6.52 5.33
CA VAL A 14 3.44 7.06 4.11
C VAL A 14 4.49 8.10 4.48
N LEU A 15 5.58 8.11 3.73
CA LEU A 15 6.64 9.11 3.87
C LEU A 15 6.96 9.72 2.51
N LYS A 16 7.47 10.96 2.52
CA LYS A 16 8.03 11.57 1.33
C LYS A 16 9.32 10.84 0.95
N TYR A 17 9.43 10.39 -0.29
CA TYR A 17 10.63 9.72 -0.79
C TYR A 17 11.54 10.73 -1.50
N ASP A 18 11.00 11.45 -2.48
CA ASP A 18 11.69 12.55 -3.18
C ASP A 18 10.70 13.68 -3.55
N SER A 19 11.03 14.53 -4.52
CA SER A 19 10.15 15.63 -4.95
C SER A 19 8.89 15.19 -5.69
N THR A 20 8.84 13.98 -6.24
CA THR A 20 7.78 13.46 -7.12
C THR A 20 7.28 12.07 -6.72
N HIS A 21 7.81 11.50 -5.64
CA HIS A 21 7.45 10.18 -5.14
C HIS A 21 7.25 10.17 -3.63
N ILE A 22 6.38 9.26 -3.21
CA ILE A 22 6.20 8.83 -1.83
C ILE A 22 6.64 7.37 -1.70
N ILE A 23 6.92 6.93 -0.46
CA ILE A 23 7.03 5.52 -0.12
C ILE A 23 5.91 5.18 0.86
N GLY A 24 5.09 4.19 0.49
CA GLY A 24 3.97 3.71 1.29
C GLY A 24 4.20 2.28 1.78
N TYR A 25 3.84 2.02 3.03
CA TYR A 25 3.94 0.69 3.63
C TYR A 25 2.59 -0.01 3.52
N LEU A 26 2.46 -0.87 2.52
CA LEU A 26 1.20 -1.54 2.14
C LEU A 26 1.09 -2.94 2.75
N ASN A 27 -0.15 -3.47 2.75
CA ASN A 27 -0.46 -4.84 3.15
C ASN A 27 -0.04 -5.16 4.60
N GLU A 28 -0.40 -4.27 5.53
CA GLU A 28 -0.11 -4.48 6.95
C GLU A 28 -0.65 -5.83 7.44
N LYS A 29 0.23 -6.61 8.05
CA LYS A 29 -0.12 -7.81 8.78
C LYS A 29 0.41 -7.70 10.22
N VAL A 30 -0.52 -7.65 11.16
CA VAL A 30 -0.19 -7.64 12.60
C VAL A 30 0.21 -9.05 13.03
N LEU A 31 1.39 -9.17 13.65
CA LEU A 31 1.97 -10.40 14.16
C LEU A 31 2.00 -10.33 15.69
N SER A 32 1.11 -11.09 16.34
CA SER A 32 1.15 -11.25 17.81
C SER A 32 2.36 -12.07 18.22
N ASN A 33 3.08 -11.65 19.26
CA ASN A 33 4.25 -12.35 19.81
C ASN A 33 5.35 -12.60 18.77
N TYR A 34 5.57 -11.64 17.86
CA TYR A 34 6.67 -11.73 16.91
C TYR A 34 8.01 -11.68 17.65
N GLN A 35 8.85 -12.67 17.38
CA GLN A 35 10.21 -12.74 17.91
C GLN A 35 11.18 -12.84 16.73
N PRO A 36 11.99 -11.80 16.47
CA PRO A 36 12.96 -11.84 15.38
C PRO A 36 14.04 -12.89 15.66
N GLU A 37 14.62 -13.44 14.59
CA GLU A 37 15.75 -14.35 14.69
C GLU A 37 16.92 -13.66 15.38
N ALA A 38 17.48 -14.31 16.40
CA ALA A 38 18.61 -13.76 17.13
C ALA A 38 19.89 -13.90 16.30
N ASN A 39 20.71 -12.84 16.22
CA ASN A 39 22.05 -12.93 15.63
C ASN A 39 23.00 -13.81 16.46
N THR A 40 22.72 -13.96 17.76
CA THR A 40 23.41 -14.82 18.74
C THR A 40 22.45 -15.22 19.86
N GLN A 41 22.59 -16.41 20.46
CA GLN A 41 21.70 -16.89 21.54
C GLN A 41 21.55 -15.93 22.73
N ASP A 42 22.55 -15.10 23.03
CA ASP A 42 22.53 -14.18 24.18
C ASP A 42 21.83 -12.84 23.94
N ASN A 43 21.30 -12.57 22.75
CA ASN A 43 20.67 -11.28 22.39
C ASN A 43 19.34 -11.45 21.67
N GLN A 44 18.52 -12.44 22.06
CA GLN A 44 17.17 -12.56 21.51
C GLN A 44 16.27 -11.53 22.21
N PRO A 45 15.73 -10.53 21.48
CA PRO A 45 14.81 -9.58 22.09
C PRO A 45 13.51 -10.28 22.52
N ASP A 46 12.88 -9.73 23.56
CA ASP A 46 11.58 -10.19 24.01
C ASP A 46 10.55 -10.13 22.85
N PRO A 47 9.64 -11.11 22.76
CA PRO A 47 8.56 -11.07 21.77
C PRO A 47 7.73 -9.79 21.88
N TYR A 48 7.32 -9.25 20.74
CA TYR A 48 6.52 -8.02 20.67
C TYR A 48 5.44 -8.11 19.59
N THR A 49 4.45 -7.20 19.63
CA THR A 49 3.49 -7.04 18.53
C THR A 49 4.21 -6.41 17.34
N GLY A 50 4.40 -7.19 16.28
CA GLY A 50 5.05 -6.75 15.04
C GLY A 50 4.05 -6.31 13.98
N TYR A 51 4.40 -5.32 13.18
CA TYR A 51 3.64 -4.86 12.02
C TYR A 51 4.45 -5.18 10.77
N GLN A 52 4.03 -6.21 10.03
CA GLN A 52 4.70 -6.65 8.82
C GLN A 52 4.13 -5.92 7.60
N TYR A 53 5.00 -5.39 6.75
CA TYR A 53 4.64 -4.82 5.46
C TYR A 53 5.39 -5.55 4.34
N THR A 54 4.80 -5.58 3.16
CA THR A 54 5.39 -6.22 1.99
C THR A 54 5.34 -5.28 0.79
N GLY A 55 6.51 -5.08 0.18
CA GLY A 55 6.69 -4.16 -0.94
C GLY A 55 7.89 -4.54 -1.80
N VAL A 56 8.20 -3.69 -2.78
CA VAL A 56 9.31 -3.91 -3.73
C VAL A 56 10.64 -3.39 -3.21
N GLU A 57 10.61 -2.49 -2.22
CA GLU A 57 11.81 -1.97 -1.57
C GLU A 57 12.28 -2.86 -0.42
N LYS A 58 13.58 -2.81 -0.11
CA LYS A 58 14.20 -3.68 0.92
C LYS A 58 13.62 -3.48 2.33
N ASP A 59 13.00 -2.33 2.58
CA ASP A 59 12.33 -2.01 3.83
C ASP A 59 10.85 -2.46 3.84
N GLY A 60 10.39 -3.17 2.80
CA GLY A 60 9.00 -3.61 2.66
C GLY A 60 8.04 -2.49 2.25
N GLY A 61 8.55 -1.31 1.88
CA GLY A 61 7.78 -0.22 1.29
C GLY A 61 7.60 -0.36 -0.22
N THR A 62 6.72 0.48 -0.76
CA THR A 62 6.48 0.62 -2.20
C THR A 62 6.61 2.09 -2.57
N ILE A 63 7.55 2.42 -3.45
CA ILE A 63 7.70 3.77 -4.01
C ILE A 63 6.61 3.99 -5.05
N MET A 64 5.88 5.10 -4.94
CA MET A 64 4.76 5.45 -5.81
C MET A 64 4.87 6.91 -6.27
N PRO A 65 4.58 7.22 -7.55
CA PRO A 65 4.51 8.60 -8.02
C PRO A 65 3.42 9.39 -7.30
N CYS A 66 3.78 10.54 -6.74
CA CYS A 66 2.88 11.43 -5.99
C CYS A 66 3.53 12.82 -5.92
N GLN A 67 2.89 13.84 -6.48
CA GLN A 67 3.46 15.20 -6.54
C GLN A 67 3.32 15.91 -5.20
N ASP A 68 2.18 15.76 -4.56
CA ASP A 68 1.91 16.35 -3.25
C ASP A 68 1.37 15.31 -2.26
N ILE A 69 2.23 14.90 -1.31
CA ILE A 69 1.85 13.98 -0.22
C ILE A 69 0.74 14.54 0.68
N THR A 70 0.52 15.86 0.69
CA THR A 70 -0.55 16.48 1.49
C THR A 70 -1.90 16.50 0.75
N SER A 71 -1.89 16.26 -0.57
CA SER A 71 -3.09 16.14 -1.39
C SER A 71 -3.70 14.74 -1.25
N TYR A 72 -4.91 14.66 -0.70
CA TYR A 72 -5.68 13.41 -0.63
C TYR A 72 -5.83 12.75 -2.00
N HIS A 73 -6.08 13.54 -3.05
CA HIS A 73 -6.27 13.00 -4.40
C HIS A 73 -4.97 12.43 -4.98
N ASP A 74 -3.84 13.08 -4.74
CA ASP A 74 -2.53 12.61 -5.22
C ASP A 74 -2.13 11.29 -4.54
N VAL A 75 -2.38 11.18 -3.22
CA VAL A 75 -2.09 9.95 -2.47
C VAL A 75 -3.03 8.81 -2.89
N VAL A 76 -4.32 9.07 -3.11
CA VAL A 76 -5.26 8.07 -3.64
C VAL A 76 -4.80 7.58 -5.02
N ASN A 77 -4.43 8.50 -5.91
CA ASN A 77 -3.95 8.14 -7.25
C ASN A 77 -2.65 7.34 -7.20
N ALA A 78 -1.73 7.68 -6.30
CA ALA A 78 -0.49 6.93 -6.09
C ALA A 78 -0.78 5.47 -5.70
N LEU A 79 -1.74 5.24 -4.79
CA LEU A 79 -2.19 3.92 -4.36
C LEU A 79 -2.90 3.15 -5.46
N ILE A 80 -3.83 3.77 -6.19
CA ILE A 80 -4.50 3.11 -7.33
C ILE A 80 -3.45 2.66 -8.34
N ARG A 81 -2.49 3.55 -8.64
CA ARG A 81 -1.43 3.31 -9.61
C ARG A 81 -0.33 2.37 -9.16
N SER A 82 -0.32 1.99 -7.88
CA SER A 82 0.52 0.90 -7.38
C SER A 82 0.05 -0.48 -7.88
N LYS A 83 -1.18 -0.58 -8.40
CA LYS A 83 -1.75 -1.82 -8.96
C LYS A 83 -2.19 -1.71 -10.41
N TYR A 84 -2.56 -0.51 -10.86
CA TYR A 84 -3.07 -0.27 -12.21
C TYR A 84 -2.30 0.85 -12.90
N SER A 85 -1.71 0.58 -14.06
CA SER A 85 -1.24 1.65 -14.94
C SER A 85 -2.42 2.51 -15.43
N GLU A 86 -2.14 3.75 -15.83
CA GLU A 86 -3.16 4.65 -16.40
C GLU A 86 -3.87 4.03 -17.61
N SER A 87 -3.15 3.25 -18.43
CA SER A 87 -3.73 2.49 -19.54
C SER A 87 -4.70 1.40 -19.08
N GLU A 88 -4.41 0.70 -17.98
CA GLU A 88 -5.31 -0.30 -17.41
C GLU A 88 -6.54 0.36 -16.80
N GLU A 89 -6.37 1.45 -16.05
CA GLU A 89 -7.49 2.25 -15.53
C GLU A 89 -8.43 2.69 -16.68
N MET A 90 -7.85 3.19 -17.77
CA MET A 90 -8.62 3.58 -18.96
C MET A 90 -9.32 2.40 -19.63
N ALA A 91 -8.70 1.22 -19.67
CA ALA A 91 -9.32 0.02 -20.24
C ALA A 91 -10.55 -0.40 -19.42
N VAL A 92 -10.40 -0.51 -18.10
CA VAL A 92 -11.49 -0.82 -17.15
C VAL A 92 -12.66 0.15 -17.32
N ASN A 93 -12.36 1.46 -17.42
CA ASN A 93 -13.40 2.48 -17.62
C ASN A 93 -14.11 2.34 -18.98
N ARG A 94 -13.39 2.04 -20.07
CA ARG A 94 -14.01 1.84 -21.41
C ARG A 94 -14.91 0.60 -21.42
N HIS A 95 -14.48 -0.50 -20.80
CA HIS A 95 -15.30 -1.71 -20.67
C HIS A 95 -16.60 -1.40 -19.92
N LYS A 96 -16.51 -0.64 -18.82
CA LYS A 96 -17.70 -0.25 -18.06
C LYS A 96 -18.65 0.66 -18.86
N ILE A 97 -18.12 1.65 -19.59
CA ILE A 97 -18.93 2.56 -20.43
C ILE A 97 -19.61 1.79 -21.57
N GLY A 98 -18.93 0.79 -22.14
CA GLY A 98 -19.49 -0.08 -23.17
C GLY A 98 -20.68 -0.92 -22.71
N GLY A 99 -20.89 -1.05 -21.40
CA GLY A 99 -22.02 -1.78 -20.82
C GLY A 99 -21.93 -3.29 -20.97
N ASP A 100 -20.73 -3.83 -21.18
CA ASP A 100 -20.51 -5.27 -21.34
C ASP A 100 -20.38 -5.94 -19.97
N ASP A 101 -21.37 -6.77 -19.63
CA ASP A 101 -21.43 -7.52 -18.38
C ASP A 101 -20.28 -8.53 -18.23
N ALA A 102 -19.58 -8.89 -19.33
CA ALA A 102 -18.38 -9.72 -19.27
C ALA A 102 -17.28 -9.12 -18.38
N TYR A 103 -17.28 -7.79 -18.18
CA TYR A 103 -16.30 -7.08 -17.36
C TYR A 103 -16.84 -6.66 -15.98
N ALA A 104 -17.98 -7.20 -15.55
CA ALA A 104 -18.57 -6.85 -14.26
C ALA A 104 -17.63 -7.17 -13.07
N GLU A 105 -16.91 -8.29 -13.12
CA GLU A 105 -15.95 -8.67 -12.08
C GLU A 105 -14.67 -7.81 -12.11
N GLU A 106 -14.18 -7.45 -13.29
CA GLU A 106 -13.06 -6.51 -13.47
C GLU A 106 -13.42 -5.15 -12.86
N TRP A 107 -14.58 -4.62 -13.22
CA TRP A 107 -15.10 -3.36 -12.68
C TRP A 107 -15.24 -3.41 -11.16
N LYS A 108 -15.77 -4.51 -10.62
CA LYS A 108 -15.89 -4.69 -9.17
C LYS A 108 -14.52 -4.68 -8.49
N THR A 109 -13.57 -5.48 -8.99
CA THR A 109 -12.22 -5.60 -8.44
C THR A 109 -11.46 -4.26 -8.45
N TYR A 110 -11.58 -3.50 -9.54
CA TYR A 110 -11.00 -2.16 -9.63
C TYR A 110 -11.62 -1.20 -8.61
N ASN A 111 -12.95 -1.17 -8.49
CA ASN A 111 -13.61 -0.28 -7.52
C ASN A 111 -13.33 -0.66 -6.07
N ASP A 112 -13.28 -1.96 -5.75
CA ASP A 112 -12.91 -2.43 -4.42
C ASP A 112 -11.51 -1.92 -4.04
N TRP A 113 -10.57 -1.94 -4.99
CA TRP A 113 -9.24 -1.35 -4.79
C TRP A 113 -9.29 0.18 -4.66
N CYS A 114 -10.09 0.88 -5.47
CA CYS A 114 -10.25 2.33 -5.36
C CYS A 114 -10.78 2.74 -3.98
N GLU A 115 -11.80 2.05 -3.46
CA GLU A 115 -12.33 2.30 -2.12
C GLU A 115 -11.32 1.98 -1.02
N GLN A 116 -10.56 0.89 -1.18
CA GLN A 116 -9.46 0.57 -0.27
C GLN A 116 -8.37 1.65 -0.29
N ALA A 117 -7.98 2.14 -1.46
CA ALA A 117 -7.00 3.23 -1.62
C ALA A 117 -7.47 4.53 -0.95
N LYS A 118 -8.76 4.87 -1.06
CA LYS A 118 -9.37 6.00 -0.34
C LYS A 118 -9.27 5.82 1.18
N SER A 119 -9.63 4.65 1.69
CA SER A 119 -9.55 4.33 3.12
C SER A 119 -8.13 4.42 3.66
N ILE A 120 -7.16 3.83 2.95
CA ILE A 120 -5.73 3.90 3.30
C ILE A 120 -5.26 5.37 3.30
N SER A 121 -5.60 6.14 2.26
CA SER A 121 -5.21 7.56 2.16
C SER A 121 -5.75 8.38 3.32
N LYS A 122 -7.02 8.17 3.72
CA LYS A 122 -7.61 8.84 4.88
C LYS A 122 -6.87 8.51 6.17
N SER A 123 -6.57 7.23 6.39
CA SER A 123 -5.79 6.78 7.54
C SER A 123 -4.40 7.40 7.58
N TRP A 124 -3.69 7.40 6.45
CA TRP A 124 -2.35 7.97 6.33
C TRP A 124 -2.31 9.48 6.54
N LEU A 125 -3.34 10.20 6.08
CA LEU A 125 -3.43 11.66 6.17
C LEU A 125 -4.18 12.15 7.41
N GLY A 126 -4.66 11.24 8.26
CA GLY A 126 -5.42 11.59 9.47
C GLY A 126 -6.78 12.25 9.17
N ILE A 127 -7.40 11.94 8.03
CA ILE A 127 -8.70 12.47 7.62
C ILE A 127 -9.80 11.59 8.24
N THR A 128 -10.71 12.19 8.99
CA THR A 128 -11.93 11.53 9.50
C THR A 128 -13.13 11.84 8.62
N ASP A 129 -14.04 10.88 8.47
CA ASP A 129 -15.32 11.04 7.75
C ASP A 129 -16.30 11.99 8.45
#